data_AF-A0A2H0RGN7-F1
#
_entry.id   AF-A0A2H0RGN7-F1
#
_cell.length_a   1.000
_cell.length_b   1.000
_cell.length_c   1.000
_cell.angle_alpha   90.00
_cell.angle_beta   90.00
_cell.angle_gamma   90.00
#
_symmetry.space_group_name_H-M   'P 1'
#
loop_
_entity.id
_entity.type
_entity.pdbx_description
1 polymer ?
#
loop_
_entity_poly.entity_id
_entity_poly.type
_entity_poly.pdbx_seq_one_letter_code
_entity_poly.pdbx_strand_id
1 'polypeptide(L)'
;ATKSPYYGQVRLGKGTAQSAERPNDEYVTIENRSKGAVTISGWSLKNGDDERSFLTWAGNYINVKARWVVIPNSQVVLNPALPTNLAPITLAPGERVVITTGQMVRTRPINLGSGFRTNICTGYLVELAGYEFKPSLSRECPAPRDELGINSLPEDCYDYVRRLSRCHSPEFKDDRDEGLTIDGRVTEMRSVCRNYIKEHFSYEGCLKYHLGDANFLGDEWRVFLRTDELWRESRESITLYDNAGRLVDRITY
;
A
#
# COMPACT_ATOMS: atom_id res chain seq x y z
N ALA A 1 -29.69 -11.99 -2.77
CA ALA A 1 -28.43 -12.73 -3.02
C ALA A 1 -28.25 -13.81 -1.96
N THR A 2 -27.80 -14.99 -2.33
CA THR A 2 -27.39 -16.04 -1.38
C THR A 2 -26.22 -15.54 -0.55
N LYS A 3 -26.25 -15.77 0.78
CA LYS A 3 -25.18 -15.35 1.67
C LYS A 3 -23.96 -16.28 1.53
N SER A 4 -22.78 -15.69 1.54
CA SER A 4 -21.50 -16.40 1.58
C SER A 4 -21.28 -17.00 2.99
N PRO A 5 -20.51 -18.09 3.13
CA PRO A 5 -20.00 -18.55 4.42
C PRO A 5 -19.23 -17.47 5.20
N TYR A 6 -18.64 -16.50 4.49
CA TYR A 6 -17.92 -15.36 5.08
C TYR A 6 -18.83 -14.19 5.46
N TYR A 7 -20.15 -14.31 5.24
CA TYR A 7 -21.09 -13.24 5.51
C TYR A 7 -21.05 -12.80 6.98
N GLY A 8 -20.79 -11.52 7.19
CA GLY A 8 -20.64 -10.92 8.52
C GLY A 8 -19.33 -11.24 9.24
N GLN A 9 -18.47 -12.11 8.68
CA GLN A 9 -17.14 -12.45 9.19
C GLN A 9 -16.04 -11.69 8.46
N VAL A 10 -16.21 -11.43 7.16
CA VAL A 10 -15.38 -10.49 6.41
C VAL A 10 -16.16 -9.20 6.24
N ARG A 11 -15.54 -8.07 6.58
CA ARG A 11 -16.23 -6.77 6.67
C ARG A 11 -15.69 -5.76 5.69
N LEU A 12 -16.60 -5.07 5.01
CA LEU A 12 -16.29 -3.97 4.12
C LEU A 12 -16.36 -2.64 4.90
N GLY A 13 -15.33 -1.82 4.78
CA GLY A 13 -15.27 -0.47 5.33
C GLY A 13 -15.25 0.57 4.20
N LYS A 14 -15.91 1.70 4.43
CA LYS A 14 -16.06 2.75 3.40
C LYS A 14 -14.78 3.51 3.07
N GLY A 15 -13.76 3.48 3.94
CA GLY A 15 -12.54 4.27 3.75
C GLY A 15 -12.85 5.74 3.41
N THR A 16 -12.31 6.21 2.28
CA THR A 16 -12.56 7.54 1.71
C THR A 16 -13.50 7.53 0.51
N ALA A 17 -14.15 6.40 0.20
CA ALA A 17 -15.07 6.27 -0.94
C ALA A 17 -16.18 7.34 -1.01
N GLN A 18 -16.55 7.92 0.13
CA GLN A 18 -17.57 8.96 0.22
C GLN A 18 -17.06 10.38 -0.08
N SER A 19 -15.75 10.63 0.04
CA SER A 19 -15.20 11.99 0.15
C SER A 19 -13.97 12.25 -0.71
N ALA A 20 -13.42 11.23 -1.38
CA ALA A 20 -12.26 11.39 -2.24
C ALA A 20 -12.69 11.93 -3.61
N GLU A 21 -12.05 13.02 -4.04
CA GLU A 21 -12.32 13.63 -5.36
C GLU A 21 -11.56 12.95 -6.50
N ARG A 22 -10.54 12.14 -6.18
CA ARG A 22 -9.65 11.49 -7.15
C ARG A 22 -9.66 9.98 -6.93
N PRO A 23 -9.69 9.17 -8.01
CA PRO A 23 -9.67 7.71 -7.89
C PRO A 23 -8.48 7.16 -7.09
N ASN A 24 -7.34 7.87 -7.10
CA ASN A 24 -6.13 7.44 -6.40
C ASN A 24 -6.17 7.72 -4.89
N ASP A 25 -7.05 8.63 -4.45
CA ASP A 25 -7.31 8.94 -3.04
C ASP A 25 -8.54 8.20 -2.51
N GLU A 26 -9.32 7.60 -3.41
CA GLU A 26 -10.52 6.83 -3.16
C GLU A 26 -10.17 5.38 -2.81
N TYR A 27 -10.51 4.95 -1.60
CA TYR A 27 -10.32 3.56 -1.19
C TYR A 27 -11.44 3.03 -0.30
N VAL A 28 -11.59 1.71 -0.32
CA VAL A 28 -12.36 0.91 0.64
C VAL A 28 -11.43 -0.04 1.38
N THR A 29 -11.89 -0.59 2.51
CA THR A 29 -11.15 -1.60 3.26
C THR A 29 -11.92 -2.90 3.35
N ILE A 30 -11.22 -4.03 3.36
CA ILE A 30 -11.80 -5.33 3.69
C ILE A 30 -11.00 -5.93 4.85
N GLU A 31 -11.68 -6.31 5.92
CA GLU A 31 -11.07 -6.85 7.13
C GLU A 31 -11.57 -8.28 7.37
N ASN A 32 -10.66 -9.20 7.67
CA ASN A 32 -11.02 -10.56 8.06
C ASN A 32 -11.22 -10.66 9.58
N ARG A 33 -12.48 -10.74 10.03
CA ARG A 33 -12.86 -10.95 11.44
C ARG A 33 -13.25 -12.40 11.74
N SER A 34 -13.04 -13.31 10.79
CA SER A 34 -13.25 -14.74 11.02
C SER A 34 -12.10 -15.32 11.86
N LYS A 35 -12.24 -16.59 12.26
CA LYS A 35 -11.17 -17.31 12.99
C LYS A 35 -10.14 -17.96 12.06
N GLY A 36 -10.39 -17.98 10.74
CA GLY A 36 -9.55 -18.65 9.76
C GLY A 36 -8.97 -17.69 8.73
N ALA A 37 -7.97 -18.14 7.98
CA ALA A 37 -7.48 -17.40 6.84
C ALA A 37 -8.51 -17.38 5.70
N VAL A 38 -8.64 -16.25 4.99
CA VAL A 38 -9.58 -16.09 3.89
C VAL A 38 -8.86 -15.54 2.67
N THR A 39 -8.88 -16.29 1.56
CA THR A 39 -8.38 -15.82 0.27
C THR A 39 -9.46 -15.01 -0.44
N ILE A 40 -9.14 -13.76 -0.74
CA ILE A 40 -10.07 -12.78 -1.33
C ILE A 40 -9.74 -12.42 -2.77
N SER A 41 -8.60 -12.85 -3.32
CA SER A 41 -8.35 -12.71 -4.77
C SER A 41 -9.41 -13.47 -5.57
N GLY A 42 -9.90 -12.82 -6.63
CA GLY A 42 -11.03 -13.29 -7.43
C GLY A 42 -12.40 -12.81 -6.94
N TRP A 43 -12.52 -12.37 -5.68
CA TRP A 43 -13.75 -11.78 -5.17
C TRP A 43 -14.04 -10.48 -5.91
N SER A 44 -15.30 -10.04 -5.91
CA SER A 44 -15.70 -8.85 -6.66
C SER A 44 -16.38 -7.80 -5.80
N LEU A 45 -16.07 -6.54 -6.11
CA LEU A 45 -16.79 -5.38 -5.62
C LEU A 45 -17.73 -4.88 -6.70
N LYS A 46 -18.94 -4.49 -6.30
CA LYS A 46 -19.99 -3.96 -7.14
C LYS A 46 -20.46 -2.62 -6.57
N ASN A 47 -20.61 -1.61 -7.42
CA ASN A 47 -21.28 -0.37 -7.04
C ASN A 47 -22.82 -0.43 -7.19
N GLY A 48 -23.52 0.60 -6.73
CA GLY A 48 -24.98 0.71 -6.73
C GLY A 48 -25.55 1.51 -7.90
N ASP A 49 -24.86 1.59 -9.05
CA ASP A 49 -25.35 2.35 -10.20
C ASP A 49 -26.66 1.76 -10.77
N ASP A 50 -26.85 0.43 -10.67
CA ASP A 50 -28.08 -0.24 -11.14
C ASP A 50 -29.25 -0.18 -10.15
N GLU A 51 -29.08 0.49 -9.02
CA GLU A 51 -30.09 0.62 -7.97
C GLU A 51 -30.85 1.95 -8.06
N ARG A 52 -30.59 2.74 -9.11
CA ARG A 52 -31.18 4.06 -9.29
C ARG A 52 -31.40 4.39 -10.77
N SER A 53 -32.36 5.28 -11.01
CA SER A 53 -32.62 5.85 -12.33
C SER A 53 -31.95 7.22 -12.47
N PHE A 54 -31.43 7.51 -13.65
CA PHE A 54 -30.72 8.75 -13.96
C PHE A 54 -31.53 9.58 -14.94
N LEU A 55 -31.72 10.87 -14.66
CA LEU A 55 -32.37 11.79 -15.58
C LEU A 55 -31.34 12.31 -16.59
N THR A 56 -31.63 12.16 -17.87
CA THR A 56 -30.82 12.73 -18.95
C THR A 56 -31.20 14.20 -19.20
N TRP A 57 -30.33 14.94 -19.89
CA TRP A 57 -30.60 16.32 -20.30
C TRP A 57 -31.87 16.48 -21.15
N ALA A 58 -32.31 15.41 -21.82
CA ALA A 58 -33.54 15.34 -22.60
C ALA A 58 -34.79 15.01 -21.76
N GLY A 59 -34.67 14.91 -20.43
CA GLY A 59 -35.78 14.63 -19.52
C GLY A 59 -36.18 13.15 -19.41
N ASN A 60 -35.43 12.23 -20.03
CA ASN A 60 -35.70 10.79 -19.96
C ASN A 60 -34.94 10.14 -18.81
N TYR A 61 -35.57 9.17 -18.15
CA TYR A 61 -34.91 8.30 -17.16
C TYR A 61 -34.19 7.14 -17.85
N ILE A 62 -32.92 6.92 -17.50
CA ILE A 62 -32.13 5.77 -17.93
C ILE A 62 -31.69 4.94 -16.72
N ASN A 63 -31.58 3.63 -16.94
CA ASN A 63 -30.97 2.71 -15.97
C ASN A 63 -29.51 2.49 -16.39
N VAL A 64 -28.59 2.72 -15.45
CA VAL A 64 -27.17 2.47 -15.67
C VAL A 64 -26.85 1.09 -15.11
N LYS A 65 -25.97 0.34 -15.79
CA LYS A 65 -25.52 -0.95 -15.27
C LYS A 65 -24.49 -0.72 -14.18
N ALA A 66 -24.56 -1.51 -13.11
CA ALA A 66 -23.52 -1.53 -12.10
C ALA A 66 -22.17 -1.93 -12.69
N ARG A 67 -21.13 -1.30 -12.16
CA ARG A 67 -19.74 -1.61 -12.45
C ARG A 67 -19.23 -2.62 -11.43
N TRP A 68 -18.44 -3.55 -11.94
CA TRP A 68 -17.85 -4.65 -11.17
C TRP A 68 -16.35 -4.61 -11.35
N VAL A 69 -15.64 -4.88 -10.27
CA VAL A 69 -14.19 -5.02 -10.26
C VAL A 69 -13.80 -6.28 -9.49
N VAL A 70 -12.81 -6.98 -10.00
CA VAL A 70 -12.29 -8.21 -9.39
C VAL A 70 -11.02 -7.87 -8.62
N ILE A 71 -10.91 -8.36 -7.40
CA ILE A 71 -9.72 -8.21 -6.57
C ILE A 71 -8.59 -9.06 -7.20
N PRO A 72 -7.47 -8.45 -7.63
CA PRO A 72 -6.42 -9.16 -8.33
C PRO A 72 -5.56 -10.00 -7.37
N ASN A 73 -4.62 -10.76 -7.94
CA ASN A 73 -3.45 -11.24 -7.20
C ASN A 73 -2.46 -10.08 -7.00
N SER A 74 -1.62 -10.19 -5.97
CA SER A 74 -0.68 -9.13 -5.57
C SER A 74 0.67 -9.70 -5.13
N GLN A 75 1.65 -8.82 -4.96
CA GLN A 75 3.01 -9.21 -4.54
C GLN A 75 3.04 -9.49 -3.03
N VAL A 76 3.49 -10.67 -2.61
CA VAL A 76 3.72 -10.94 -1.17
C VAL A 76 4.85 -10.06 -0.64
N VAL A 77 5.91 -9.90 -1.45
CA VAL A 77 7.01 -8.98 -1.18
C VAL A 77 7.23 -8.17 -2.44
N LEU A 78 7.10 -6.85 -2.32
CA LEU A 78 7.49 -5.93 -3.37
C LEU A 78 9.02 -5.90 -3.41
N ASN A 79 9.64 -6.46 -4.45
CA ASN A 79 11.09 -6.46 -4.59
C ASN A 79 11.47 -5.99 -6.00
N PRO A 80 11.94 -4.74 -6.17
CA PRO A 80 12.26 -4.18 -7.48
C PRO A 80 13.48 -4.86 -8.14
N ALA A 81 14.31 -5.59 -7.38
CA ALA A 81 15.46 -6.30 -7.91
C ALA A 81 15.12 -7.69 -8.49
N LEU A 82 13.89 -8.18 -8.28
CA LEU A 82 13.45 -9.50 -8.74
C LEU A 82 12.24 -9.39 -9.69
N PRO A 83 12.01 -10.39 -10.56
CA PRO A 83 10.79 -10.46 -11.34
C PRO A 83 9.54 -10.45 -10.44
N THR A 84 8.53 -9.70 -10.86
CA THR A 84 7.24 -9.65 -10.15
C THR A 84 6.61 -11.04 -10.09
N ASN A 85 6.36 -11.51 -8.87
CA ASN A 85 5.63 -12.74 -8.60
C ASN A 85 4.31 -12.41 -7.89
N LEU A 86 3.19 -12.76 -8.51
CA LEU A 86 1.84 -12.47 -8.00
C LEU A 86 1.28 -13.72 -7.32
N ALA A 87 0.79 -13.54 -6.09
CA ALA A 87 0.11 -14.57 -5.33
C ALA A 87 -1.31 -14.12 -4.95
N PRO A 88 -2.23 -15.07 -4.67
CA PRO A 88 -3.52 -14.74 -4.11
C PRO A 88 -3.41 -14.02 -2.77
N ILE A 89 -4.20 -12.96 -2.60
CA ILE A 89 -4.33 -12.21 -1.35
C ILE A 89 -5.10 -13.08 -0.37
N THR A 90 -4.43 -13.47 0.70
CA THR A 90 -5.00 -14.23 1.81
C THR A 90 -4.84 -13.43 3.09
N LEU A 91 -5.96 -13.15 3.73
CA LEU A 91 -6.02 -12.41 4.99
C LEU A 91 -6.08 -13.40 6.14
N ALA A 92 -5.10 -13.40 7.04
CA ALA A 92 -5.20 -14.07 8.33
C ALA A 92 -6.26 -13.38 9.23
N PRO A 93 -6.68 -14.00 10.34
CA PRO A 93 -7.57 -13.33 11.31
C PRO A 93 -6.99 -11.99 11.78
N GLY A 94 -7.80 -10.92 11.69
CA GLY A 94 -7.42 -9.55 12.04
C GLY A 94 -6.71 -8.77 10.92
N GLU A 95 -6.24 -9.43 9.86
CA GLU A 95 -5.61 -8.74 8.73
C GLU A 95 -6.63 -8.01 7.87
N ARG A 96 -6.13 -7.01 7.14
CA ARG A 96 -6.96 -6.21 6.24
C ARG A 96 -6.30 -5.96 4.88
N VAL A 97 -7.12 -5.57 3.92
CA VAL A 97 -6.66 -4.98 2.66
C VAL A 97 -7.25 -3.58 2.51
N VAL A 98 -6.43 -2.65 2.03
CA VAL A 98 -6.83 -1.36 1.50
C VAL A 98 -6.89 -1.50 -0.02
N ILE A 99 -8.07 -1.26 -0.59
CA ILE A 99 -8.31 -1.31 -2.03
C ILE A 99 -8.53 0.12 -2.53
N THR A 100 -7.53 0.66 -3.20
CA THR A 100 -7.61 1.94 -3.89
C THR A 100 -8.22 1.74 -5.28
N THR A 101 -9.18 2.57 -5.64
CA THR A 101 -9.88 2.48 -6.93
C THR A 101 -8.94 2.73 -8.11
N GLY A 102 -8.18 3.81 -8.03
CA GLY A 102 -7.27 4.23 -9.07
C GLY A 102 -5.96 3.44 -9.10
N GLN A 103 -4.94 4.09 -9.64
CA GLN A 103 -3.58 3.56 -9.70
C GLN A 103 -2.59 4.60 -9.17
N MET A 104 -1.46 4.11 -8.67
CA MET A 104 -0.35 4.99 -8.35
C MET A 104 0.14 5.69 -9.63
N VAL A 105 0.02 7.02 -9.67
CA VAL A 105 0.34 7.85 -10.86
C VAL A 105 1.81 7.69 -11.26
N ARG A 106 2.68 7.41 -10.29
CA ARG A 106 4.10 7.18 -10.52
C ARG A 106 4.45 5.70 -10.38
N THR A 107 5.24 5.23 -11.33
CA THR A 107 5.79 3.87 -11.36
C THR A 107 7.31 3.85 -11.15
N ARG A 108 7.89 5.01 -10.81
CA ARG A 108 9.33 5.18 -10.54
C ARG A 108 9.54 5.85 -9.17
N PRO A 109 10.56 5.42 -8.40
CA PRO A 109 11.56 4.43 -8.80
C PRO A 109 11.07 2.97 -8.75
N ILE A 110 9.95 2.67 -8.07
CA ILE A 110 9.47 1.29 -7.85
C ILE A 110 8.07 1.07 -8.45
N ASN A 111 7.93 0.10 -9.35
CA ASN A 111 6.61 -0.25 -9.89
C ASN A 111 5.83 -1.11 -8.88
N LEU A 112 4.71 -0.59 -8.37
CA LEU A 112 3.90 -1.25 -7.33
C LEU A 112 2.95 -2.33 -7.87
N GLY A 113 2.80 -2.45 -9.20
CA GLY A 113 1.94 -3.47 -9.79
C GLY A 113 0.45 -3.32 -9.40
N SER A 114 -0.25 -4.43 -9.25
CA SER A 114 -1.63 -4.51 -8.77
C SER A 114 -1.75 -4.34 -7.25
N GLY A 115 -0.63 -4.45 -6.53
CA GLY A 115 -0.61 -4.37 -5.08
C GLY A 115 0.55 -5.13 -4.45
N PHE A 116 0.70 -4.95 -3.14
CA PHE A 116 1.70 -5.60 -2.32
C PHE A 116 1.22 -5.81 -0.88
N ARG A 117 1.78 -6.78 -0.17
CA ARG A 117 1.65 -6.90 1.29
C ARG A 117 2.64 -5.96 1.97
N THR A 118 2.20 -5.26 3.01
CA THR A 118 3.09 -4.42 3.81
C THR A 118 4.13 -5.28 4.55
N ASN A 119 5.24 -4.66 4.88
CA ASN A 119 6.32 -5.25 5.66
C ASN A 119 7.07 -4.14 6.38
N ILE A 120 7.99 -4.50 7.28
CA ILE A 120 8.76 -3.54 8.07
C ILE A 120 9.53 -2.52 7.20
N CYS A 121 9.88 -2.84 5.95
CA CYS A 121 10.57 -1.91 5.05
C CYS A 121 9.62 -0.93 4.33
N THR A 122 8.32 -1.21 4.27
CA THR A 122 7.39 -0.42 3.42
C THR A 122 7.25 1.05 3.79
N GLY A 123 7.61 1.45 5.02
CA GLY A 123 7.62 2.85 5.41
C GLY A 123 8.59 3.71 4.59
N TYR A 124 9.68 3.14 4.06
CA TYR A 124 10.60 3.83 3.14
C TYR A 124 9.92 4.35 1.88
N LEU A 125 8.84 3.69 1.43
CA LEU A 125 8.11 4.10 0.23
C LEU A 125 7.41 5.45 0.41
N VAL A 126 7.12 5.86 1.65
CA VAL A 126 6.44 7.14 1.93
C VAL A 126 7.33 8.35 1.60
N GLU A 127 8.65 8.20 1.67
CA GLU A 127 9.59 9.28 1.35
C GLU A 127 9.97 9.34 -0.14
N LEU A 128 9.62 8.31 -0.91
CA LEU A 128 9.92 8.29 -2.33
C LEU A 128 9.09 9.34 -3.07
N ALA A 129 9.79 10.20 -3.83
CA ALA A 129 9.18 11.32 -4.52
C ALA A 129 8.01 10.88 -5.42
N GLY A 130 6.82 11.37 -5.08
CA GLY A 130 5.59 11.19 -5.83
C GLY A 130 4.89 9.84 -5.68
N TYR A 131 5.19 9.13 -4.60
CA TYR A 131 4.26 8.18 -4.00
C TYR A 131 3.42 8.90 -2.96
N GLU A 132 2.11 8.78 -3.08
CA GLU A 132 1.17 9.31 -2.09
C GLU A 132 0.18 8.21 -1.75
N PHE A 133 0.35 7.60 -0.58
CA PHE A 133 -0.51 6.51 -0.12
C PHE A 133 -1.68 7.07 0.70
N LYS A 134 -2.90 6.66 0.34
CA LYS A 134 -4.11 6.89 1.13
C LYS A 134 -4.71 5.55 1.56
N PRO A 135 -4.84 5.29 2.88
CA PRO A 135 -4.20 6.02 3.98
C PRO A 135 -2.67 5.91 3.89
N SER A 136 -1.93 6.75 4.64
CA SER A 136 -0.47 6.67 4.67
C SER A 136 0.00 5.27 5.12
N LEU A 137 1.19 4.85 4.68
CA LEU A 137 1.81 3.62 5.17
C LEU A 137 2.36 3.83 6.59
N SER A 138 2.47 2.74 7.35
CA SER A 138 3.15 2.74 8.65
C SER A 138 4.63 3.10 8.48
N ARG A 139 5.18 3.87 9.42
CA ARG A 139 6.60 4.27 9.45
C ARG A 139 7.38 3.51 10.53
N GLU A 140 7.15 2.20 10.60
CA GLU A 140 7.70 1.29 11.61
C GLU A 140 8.92 0.50 11.13
N CYS A 141 9.77 1.11 10.30
CA CYS A 141 11.00 0.46 9.83
C CYS A 141 11.96 0.13 10.97
N PRO A 142 12.88 -0.83 10.78
CA PRO A 142 13.95 -1.11 11.74
C PRO A 142 14.63 0.17 12.24
N ALA A 143 15.01 0.16 13.51
CA ALA A 143 15.61 1.34 14.10
C ALA A 143 17.04 1.48 13.56
N PRO A 144 17.45 2.64 13.03
CA PRO A 144 18.80 2.80 12.50
C PRO A 144 19.92 2.45 13.49
N ARG A 145 19.68 2.66 14.78
CA ARG A 145 20.61 2.30 15.87
C ARG A 145 20.77 0.78 16.12
N ASP A 146 19.83 -0.02 15.63
CA ASP A 146 19.80 -1.48 15.82
C ASP A 146 20.34 -2.22 14.57
N GLU A 147 20.78 -1.48 13.54
CA GLU A 147 21.32 -2.03 12.29
C GLU A 147 22.64 -2.80 12.47
N LEU A 148 22.78 -3.88 11.71
CA LEU A 148 23.97 -4.72 11.75
C LEU A 148 25.21 -3.97 11.27
N GLY A 149 26.28 -4.04 12.07
CA GLY A 149 27.57 -3.43 11.72
C GLY A 149 27.72 -1.98 12.18
N ILE A 150 26.70 -1.36 12.76
CA ILE A 150 26.76 0.04 13.25
C ILE A 150 27.92 0.28 14.22
N ASN A 151 28.22 -0.67 15.11
CA ASN A 151 29.29 -0.56 16.12
C ASN A 151 30.71 -0.57 15.52
N SER A 152 30.85 -0.93 14.24
CA SER A 152 32.14 -0.92 13.53
C SER A 152 32.41 0.38 12.79
N LEU A 153 31.44 1.30 12.79
CA LEU A 153 31.54 2.57 12.07
C LEU A 153 32.43 3.57 12.81
N PRO A 154 33.10 4.48 12.09
CA PRO A 154 33.74 5.65 12.70
C PRO A 154 32.76 6.48 13.53
N GLU A 155 33.25 7.15 14.58
CA GLU A 155 32.43 7.87 15.58
C GLU A 155 31.43 8.85 14.95
N ASP A 156 31.86 9.65 13.98
CA ASP A 156 31.03 10.62 13.26
C ASP A 156 29.87 9.94 12.50
N CYS A 157 30.15 8.78 11.92
CA CYS A 157 29.16 7.97 11.23
C CYS A 157 28.18 7.30 12.18
N TYR A 158 28.70 6.69 13.24
CA TYR A 158 27.90 6.08 14.30
C TYR A 158 26.91 7.11 14.89
N ASP A 159 27.40 8.33 15.16
CA ASP A 159 26.59 9.42 15.70
C ASP A 159 25.52 9.93 14.75
N TYR A 160 25.80 9.99 13.45
CA TYR A 160 24.80 10.34 12.44
C TYR A 160 23.73 9.25 12.34
N VAL A 161 24.13 7.99 12.16
CA VAL A 161 23.22 6.86 11.93
C VAL A 161 22.27 6.67 13.12
N ARG A 162 22.77 6.73 14.37
CA ARG A 162 21.90 6.55 15.55
C ARG A 162 20.85 7.64 15.74
N ARG A 163 21.02 8.80 15.09
CA ARG A 163 20.08 9.94 15.12
C ARG A 163 19.12 9.93 13.93
N LEU A 164 19.34 9.06 12.95
CA LEU A 164 18.50 8.94 11.79
C LEU A 164 17.09 8.51 12.20
N SER A 165 16.07 9.18 11.65
CA SER A 165 14.69 8.77 11.83
C SER A 165 14.42 7.42 11.14
N ARG A 166 13.49 6.65 11.69
CA ARG A 166 13.01 5.42 11.04
C ARG A 166 12.44 5.74 9.66
N CYS A 167 12.63 4.80 8.73
CA CYS A 167 12.15 4.89 7.35
C CYS A 167 12.69 6.08 6.55
N HIS A 168 13.76 6.73 7.04
CA HIS A 168 14.35 7.84 6.31
C HIS A 168 15.41 7.35 5.34
N SER A 169 15.27 7.71 4.05
CA SER A 169 16.29 7.46 3.03
C SER A 169 17.13 8.72 2.82
N PRO A 170 18.38 8.76 3.30
CA PRO A 170 19.20 9.97 3.17
C PRO A 170 19.42 10.38 1.71
N GLU A 171 19.30 11.67 1.44
CA GLU A 171 19.57 12.23 0.13
C GLU A 171 21.06 12.57 -0.01
N PHE A 172 21.70 12.04 -1.05
CA PHE A 172 23.10 12.31 -1.36
C PHE A 172 23.20 13.26 -2.54
N LYS A 173 23.78 14.45 -2.34
CA LYS A 173 24.06 15.41 -3.40
C LYS A 173 25.54 15.75 -3.42
N ASP A 174 26.12 15.67 -4.61
CA ASP A 174 27.49 16.12 -4.87
C ASP A 174 27.41 17.54 -5.41
N ASP A 175 27.64 18.53 -4.53
CA ASP A 175 27.72 19.92 -4.94
C ASP A 175 29.18 20.24 -5.32
N ARG A 176 29.36 20.79 -6.53
CA ARG A 176 30.70 21.08 -7.06
C ARG A 176 31.40 22.17 -6.25
N ASP A 177 30.65 23.02 -5.55
CA ASP A 177 31.16 24.16 -4.81
C ASP A 177 31.15 23.91 -3.29
N GLU A 178 30.17 23.16 -2.76
CA GLU A 178 30.01 22.90 -1.31
C GLU A 178 30.49 21.51 -0.84
N GLY A 179 30.88 20.65 -1.78
CA GLY A 179 31.26 19.27 -1.51
C GLY A 179 30.06 18.34 -1.34
N LEU A 180 30.31 17.12 -0.86
CA LEU A 180 29.25 16.13 -0.71
C LEU A 180 28.36 16.45 0.50
N THR A 181 27.05 16.52 0.25
CA THR A 181 26.04 16.69 1.28
C THR A 181 25.23 15.41 1.49
N ILE A 182 24.84 15.18 2.74
CA ILE A 182 23.86 14.16 3.15
C ILE A 182 22.72 14.90 3.84
N ASP A 183 21.50 14.78 3.31
CA ASP A 183 20.33 15.53 3.75
C ASP A 183 20.57 17.04 3.79
N GLY A 184 21.31 17.55 2.80
CA GLY A 184 21.65 18.97 2.68
C GLY A 184 22.65 19.49 3.72
N ARG A 185 23.30 18.61 4.48
CA ARG A 185 24.41 18.97 5.38
C ARG A 185 25.73 18.60 4.73
N VAL A 186 26.66 19.54 4.64
CA VAL A 186 28.03 19.26 4.20
C VAL A 186 28.65 18.26 5.17
N THR A 187 29.10 17.12 4.65
CA THR A 187 29.74 16.09 5.48
C THR A 187 31.11 15.77 4.90
N GLU A 188 32.14 15.89 5.73
CA GLU A 188 33.46 15.29 5.43
C GLU A 188 33.49 13.79 5.79
N MET A 189 32.33 13.12 5.71
CA MET A 189 32.21 11.73 6.12
C MET A 189 33.03 10.82 5.21
N ARG A 190 33.80 9.92 5.82
CA ARG A 190 34.62 8.92 5.13
C ARG A 190 33.75 8.07 4.19
N SER A 191 34.36 7.59 3.10
CA SER A 191 33.71 6.73 2.10
C SER A 191 32.99 5.52 2.71
N VAL A 192 33.56 4.95 3.77
CA VAL A 192 32.98 3.83 4.53
C VAL A 192 31.59 4.17 5.08
N CYS A 193 31.41 5.35 5.67
CA CYS A 193 30.12 5.75 6.23
C CYS A 193 29.05 5.88 5.14
N ARG A 194 29.43 6.51 4.03
CA ARG A 194 28.50 6.73 2.91
C ARG A 194 28.04 5.43 2.28
N ASN A 195 28.96 4.48 2.11
CA ASN A 195 28.64 3.18 1.58
C ASN A 195 27.68 2.43 2.52
N TYR A 196 27.96 2.47 3.83
CA TYR A 196 27.08 1.89 4.83
C TYR A 196 25.67 2.50 4.75
N ILE A 197 25.55 3.83 4.72
CA ILE A 197 24.25 4.51 4.69
C ILE A 197 23.47 4.15 3.43
N LYS A 198 24.09 4.23 2.25
CA LYS A 198 23.46 3.89 0.96
C LYS A 198 23.01 2.42 0.90
N GLU A 199 23.77 1.54 1.53
CA GLU A 199 23.53 0.11 1.53
C GLU A 199 22.41 -0.31 2.48
N HIS A 200 22.20 0.40 3.60
CA HIS A 200 21.26 0.00 4.64
C HIS A 200 19.96 0.83 4.64
N PHE A 201 20.05 2.16 4.48
CA PHE A 201 18.93 3.08 4.70
C PHE A 201 18.19 3.42 3.40
N SER A 202 17.62 2.39 2.79
CA SER A 202 16.70 2.48 1.66
C SER A 202 15.71 1.32 1.71
N TYR A 203 14.68 1.36 0.86
CA TYR A 203 13.77 0.22 0.74
C TYR A 203 14.51 -1.08 0.38
N GLU A 204 15.38 -1.01 -0.62
CA GLU A 204 16.18 -2.14 -1.09
C GLU A 204 17.20 -2.62 -0.05
N GLY A 205 17.83 -1.68 0.68
CA GLY A 205 18.74 -2.00 1.77
C GLY A 205 18.04 -2.74 2.90
N CYS A 206 16.88 -2.22 3.33
CA CYS A 206 16.08 -2.88 4.35
C CYS A 206 15.65 -4.30 3.91
N LEU A 207 15.22 -4.49 2.65
CA LEU A 207 14.91 -5.83 2.15
C LEU A 207 16.13 -6.76 2.20
N LYS A 208 17.31 -6.26 1.83
CA LYS A 208 18.54 -7.06 1.81
C LYS A 208 18.87 -7.65 3.19
N TYR A 209 18.67 -6.87 4.26
CA TYR A 209 19.07 -7.26 5.61
C TYR A 209 17.96 -7.86 6.47
N HIS A 210 16.70 -7.53 6.21
CA HIS A 210 15.58 -7.89 7.08
C HIS A 210 14.56 -8.86 6.47
N LEU A 211 14.71 -9.27 5.21
CA LEU A 211 13.77 -10.22 4.59
C LEU A 211 13.62 -11.54 5.36
N GLY A 212 14.66 -11.94 6.10
CA GLY A 212 14.68 -13.15 6.93
C GLY A 212 14.09 -12.98 8.34
N ASP A 213 13.67 -11.78 8.73
CA ASP A 213 13.16 -11.52 10.08
C ASP A 213 11.81 -12.21 10.30
N ALA A 214 11.63 -12.80 11.49
CA ALA A 214 10.42 -13.56 11.83
C ALA A 214 9.12 -12.74 11.69
N ASN A 215 9.21 -11.42 11.91
CA ASN A 215 8.09 -10.49 11.83
C ASN A 215 8.22 -9.55 10.62
N PHE A 216 8.86 -10.00 9.54
CA PHE A 216 9.09 -9.17 8.36
C PHE A 216 7.77 -8.68 7.73
N LEU A 217 6.83 -9.59 7.47
CA LEU A 217 5.55 -9.27 6.84
C LEU A 217 4.58 -8.60 7.82
N GLY A 218 3.90 -7.55 7.35
CA GLY A 218 2.83 -6.88 8.06
C GLY A 218 1.47 -7.55 7.90
N ASP A 219 0.46 -6.96 8.52
CA ASP A 219 -0.94 -7.44 8.58
C ASP A 219 -1.88 -6.75 7.56
N GLU A 220 -1.31 -5.96 6.64
CA GLU A 220 -2.05 -5.15 5.69
C GLU A 220 -1.63 -5.45 4.24
N TRP A 221 -2.61 -5.50 3.35
CA TRP A 221 -2.38 -5.49 1.91
C TRP A 221 -2.76 -4.13 1.31
N ARG A 222 -1.98 -3.67 0.33
CA ARG A 222 -2.28 -2.50 -0.50
C ARG A 222 -2.58 -2.95 -1.92
N VAL A 223 -3.76 -2.63 -2.43
CA VAL A 223 -4.24 -3.07 -3.74
C VAL A 223 -4.73 -1.88 -4.55
N PHE A 224 -4.41 -1.88 -5.84
CA PHE A 224 -4.79 -0.85 -6.80
C PHE A 224 -5.62 -1.48 -7.92
N LEU A 225 -6.86 -1.04 -8.10
CA LEU A 225 -7.76 -1.60 -9.12
C LEU A 225 -7.49 -1.03 -10.51
N ARG A 226 -6.82 0.12 -10.61
CA ARG A 226 -6.44 0.78 -11.87
C ARG A 226 -7.65 1.10 -12.75
N THR A 227 -8.72 1.58 -12.13
CA THR A 227 -9.94 2.02 -12.81
C THR A 227 -10.26 3.47 -12.46
N ASP A 228 -11.17 4.08 -13.21
CA ASP A 228 -11.77 5.37 -12.88
C ASP A 228 -12.70 5.25 -11.67
N GLU A 229 -13.14 6.41 -11.15
CA GLU A 229 -14.02 6.56 -9.97
C GLU A 229 -15.16 5.54 -9.95
N LEU A 230 -15.24 4.74 -8.89
CA LEU A 230 -16.23 3.66 -8.77
C LEU A 230 -17.38 4.00 -7.83
N TRP A 231 -17.10 4.79 -6.79
CA TRP A 231 -18.02 5.04 -5.70
C TRP A 231 -18.47 6.49 -5.73
N ARG A 232 -19.78 6.72 -5.68
CA ARG A 232 -20.28 8.08 -5.62
C ARG A 232 -20.16 8.63 -4.21
N GLU A 233 -20.10 9.96 -4.10
CA GLU A 233 -20.05 10.68 -2.82
C GLU A 233 -21.30 10.50 -1.95
N SER A 234 -22.46 10.15 -2.53
CA SER A 234 -23.70 9.95 -1.78
C SER A 234 -24.68 9.00 -2.46
N ARG A 235 -25.56 8.41 -1.65
CA ARG A 235 -26.58 7.43 -2.05
C ARG A 235 -25.96 6.26 -2.81
N GLU A 236 -24.81 5.81 -2.33
CA GLU A 236 -24.03 4.74 -2.94
C GLU A 236 -24.22 3.45 -2.15
N SER A 237 -24.10 2.32 -2.85
CA SER A 237 -23.94 1.02 -2.23
C SER A 237 -22.69 0.34 -2.76
N ILE A 238 -21.90 -0.23 -1.85
CA ILE A 238 -20.72 -1.03 -2.22
C ILE A 238 -20.97 -2.43 -1.70
N THR A 239 -21.00 -3.40 -2.62
CA THR A 239 -21.30 -4.80 -2.30
C THR A 239 -20.11 -5.69 -2.63
N LEU A 240 -19.69 -6.50 -1.67
CA LEU A 240 -18.63 -7.48 -1.80
C LEU A 240 -19.21 -8.88 -2.02
N TYR A 241 -18.71 -9.58 -3.04
CA TYR A 241 -19.11 -10.94 -3.40
C TYR A 241 -17.92 -11.90 -3.42
N ASP A 242 -18.13 -13.14 -3.00
CA ASP A 242 -17.11 -14.19 -3.13
C ASP A 242 -17.00 -14.75 -4.55
N ASN A 243 -16.05 -15.66 -4.78
CA ASN A 243 -15.82 -16.30 -6.08
C ASN A 243 -17.03 -17.07 -6.65
N ALA A 244 -18.02 -17.41 -5.81
CA ALA A 244 -19.26 -18.07 -6.24
C ALA A 244 -20.41 -17.06 -6.47
N GLY A 245 -20.13 -15.76 -6.42
CA GLY A 245 -21.13 -14.70 -6.57
C GLY A 245 -22.05 -14.56 -5.35
N ARG A 246 -21.67 -15.09 -4.18
CA ARG A 246 -22.47 -14.99 -2.96
C ARG A 246 -22.11 -13.73 -2.19
N LEU A 247 -23.10 -13.11 -1.58
CA LEU A 247 -22.95 -11.87 -0.81
C LEU A 247 -22.08 -12.11 0.43
N VAL A 248 -20.98 -11.36 0.54
CA VAL A 248 -20.10 -11.36 1.73
C VAL A 248 -20.48 -10.20 2.64
N ASP A 249 -20.49 -8.98 2.13
CA ASP A 249 -20.87 -7.80 2.91
C ASP A 249 -21.39 -6.69 2.00
N ARG A 250 -22.07 -5.72 2.59
CA ARG A 250 -22.59 -4.55 1.88
C ARG A 250 -22.64 -3.35 2.79
N ILE A 251 -22.22 -2.22 2.26
CA ILE A 251 -22.36 -0.90 2.89
C ILE A 251 -23.17 0.03 2.01
N THR A 252 -23.83 1.00 2.64
CA THR A 252 -24.63 2.04 1.98
C THR A 252 -24.42 3.36 2.69
N TYR A 253 -24.36 4.47 1.96
CA TYR A 253 -24.23 5.82 2.52
C TYR A 253 -24.79 6.90 1.60
#